data_AF-G0NIM1-F1
#
_entry.id   AF-G0NIM1-F1
#
_cell.length_a   1.000
_cell.length_b   1.000
_cell.length_c   1.000
_cell.angle_alpha   90.00
_cell.angle_beta   90.00
_cell.angle_gamma   90.00
#
_symmetry.space_group_name_H-M   'P 1'
#
loop_
_entity.id
_entity.type
_entity.pdbx_description
1 polymer ?
#
loop_
_entity_poly.entity_id
_entity_poly.type
_entity_poly.pdbx_seq_one_letter_code
_entity_poly.pdbx_strand_id
1 'polypeptide(L)'
;MSHMIIGLFGMILSVWSIMASLILMDFKFDLVVTTCILYTSCITLCFSYLLFCSALTTLYIRLPAEEMPFSGVKFYVVFFAVFHLGVAVATVHLSNRWPIFPMFIIFSFFLCCDFYSCLFADCYMLCVHRAFKSSMKTIQPIDGIIYKVAVRRIHVEAKQLPQDGFMFDDELQIDDKWLEYKKDKESFFWS
;
A
#
# COMPACT_ATOMS: atom_id res chain seq x y z
N MET A 1 -7.19 -2.86 -7.93
CA MET A 1 -5.76 -2.46 -7.72
C MET A 1 -5.56 -0.96 -7.72
N SER A 2 -6.27 -0.20 -8.57
CA SER A 2 -6.10 1.26 -8.70
C SER A 2 -6.25 2.05 -7.40
N HIS A 3 -7.23 1.74 -6.54
CA HIS A 3 -7.40 2.42 -5.25
C HIS A 3 -6.18 2.25 -4.33
N MET A 4 -5.57 1.06 -4.32
CA MET A 4 -4.40 0.75 -3.50
C MET A 4 -3.17 1.51 -3.99
N ILE A 5 -2.97 1.59 -5.31
CA ILE A 5 -1.90 2.38 -5.94
C ILE A 5 -2.06 3.87 -5.61
N ILE A 6 -3.28 4.41 -5.73
CA ILE A 6 -3.59 5.81 -5.38
C ILE A 6 -3.34 6.05 -3.88
N GLY A 7 -3.75 5.13 -3.01
CA GLY A 7 -3.49 5.19 -1.58
C GLY A 7 -1.99 5.18 -1.24
N LEU A 8 -1.21 4.28 -1.83
CA LEU A 8 0.26 4.24 -1.65
C LEU A 8 0.92 5.54 -2.11
N PHE A 9 0.56 6.04 -3.31
CA PHE A 9 1.08 7.31 -3.83
C PHE A 9 0.75 8.49 -2.90
N GLY A 10 -0.50 8.58 -2.43
CA GLY A 10 -0.93 9.61 -1.49
C GLY A 10 -0.19 9.54 -0.16
N MET A 11 0.03 8.34 0.39
CA MET A 11 0.81 8.17 1.63
C MET A 11 2.27 8.62 1.45
N ILE A 12 2.92 8.28 0.33
CA ILE A 12 4.27 8.75 0.01
C ILE A 12 4.30 10.28 0.00
N LEU A 13 3.47 10.92 -0.81
CA LEU A 13 3.43 12.39 -0.90
C LEU A 13 3.19 13.05 0.46
N SER A 14 2.28 12.51 1.27
CA SER A 14 2.01 13.01 2.62
C SER A 14 3.23 12.93 3.54
N VAL A 15 3.93 11.80 3.57
CA VAL A 15 5.13 11.63 4.41
C VAL A 15 6.23 12.62 4.01
N TRP A 16 6.47 12.79 2.71
CA TRP A 16 7.44 13.77 2.22
C TRP A 16 7.03 15.21 2.53
N SER A 17 5.73 15.53 2.45
CA SER A 17 5.21 16.86 2.76
C SER A 17 5.27 17.18 4.26
N ILE A 18 5.04 16.18 5.13
CA ILE A 18 5.24 16.29 6.58
C ILE A 18 6.71 16.60 6.86
N MET A 19 7.65 15.82 6.29
CA MET A 19 9.08 16.05 6.47
C MET A 19 9.50 17.44 5.98
N ALA A 20 9.06 17.85 4.79
CA ALA A 20 9.36 19.17 4.23
C ALA A 20 8.82 20.29 5.13
N SER A 21 7.60 20.16 5.65
CA SER A 21 7.00 21.16 6.55
C SER A 21 7.81 21.32 7.84
N LEU A 22 8.27 20.22 8.43
CA LEU A 22 9.09 20.26 9.64
C LEU A 22 10.45 20.92 9.39
N ILE A 23 11.08 20.64 8.24
CA ILE A 23 12.34 21.28 7.83
C ILE A 23 12.11 22.79 7.63
N LEU A 24 11.06 23.19 6.90
CA LEU A 24 10.74 24.60 6.65
C LEU A 24 10.48 25.39 7.94
N MET A 25 9.86 24.76 8.94
CA MET A 25 9.69 25.36 10.28
C MET A 25 11.03 25.63 10.97
N ASP A 26 12.01 24.73 10.84
CA ASP A 26 13.35 24.94 11.40
C ASP A 26 14.11 26.09 10.70
N PHE A 27 13.86 26.29 9.40
CA PHE A 27 14.34 27.45 8.64
C PHE A 27 13.56 28.75 8.89
N LYS A 28 12.59 28.74 9.82
CA LYS A 28 11.73 29.90 10.15
C LYS A 28 10.98 30.46 8.93
N PHE A 29 10.60 29.61 8.00
CA PHE A 29 9.66 29.98 6.94
C PHE A 29 8.29 30.33 7.56
N ASP A 30 7.38 30.90 6.77
CA ASP A 30 6.05 31.31 7.24
C ASP A 30 5.36 30.20 8.05
N LEU A 31 5.12 30.49 9.34
CA LEU A 31 4.63 29.50 10.29
C LEU A 31 3.20 29.06 9.96
N VAL A 32 2.36 29.98 9.47
CA VAL A 32 0.96 29.68 9.14
C VAL A 32 0.91 28.73 7.95
N VAL A 33 1.62 29.07 6.87
CA VAL A 33 1.69 28.24 5.65
C VAL A 33 2.26 26.86 5.95
N THR A 34 3.40 26.77 6.64
CA THR A 34 4.02 25.48 6.99
C THR A 34 3.14 24.63 7.89
N THR A 35 2.42 25.24 8.83
CA THR A 35 1.47 24.54 9.70
C THR A 35 0.25 24.03 8.90
N CYS A 36 -0.29 24.82 7.97
CA CYS A 36 -1.37 24.37 7.09
C CYS A 36 -0.94 23.19 6.21
N ILE A 37 0.27 23.22 5.64
CA ILE A 37 0.80 22.09 4.85
C ILE A 37 0.94 20.84 5.73
N LEU A 38 1.44 20.98 6.96
CA LEU A 38 1.57 19.87 7.90
C LEU A 38 0.21 19.21 8.20
N TYR A 39 -0.80 19.99 8.58
CA TYR A 39 -2.12 19.47 8.91
C TYR A 39 -2.82 18.82 7.70
N THR A 40 -2.77 19.47 6.54
CA THR A 40 -3.34 18.91 5.30
C THR A 40 -2.65 17.60 4.93
N SER A 41 -1.32 17.53 5.06
CA SER A 41 -0.55 16.31 4.78
C SER A 41 -0.94 15.16 5.72
N CYS A 42 -1.16 15.43 7.02
CA CYS A 42 -1.64 14.43 7.97
C CYS A 42 -3.04 13.92 7.64
N ILE A 43 -3.97 14.80 7.24
CA ILE A 43 -5.32 14.41 6.82
C ILE A 43 -5.25 13.55 5.56
N THR A 44 -4.46 13.98 4.56
CA THR A 44 -4.23 13.22 3.33
C THR A 44 -3.58 11.87 3.61
N LEU A 45 -2.70 11.77 4.62
CA LEU A 45 -2.09 10.50 5.02
C LEU A 45 -3.15 9.52 5.52
N CYS A 46 -4.04 9.98 6.42
CA CYS A 46 -5.15 9.17 6.94
C CYS A 46 -6.08 8.71 5.81
N PHE A 47 -6.49 9.62 4.93
CA PHE A 47 -7.37 9.28 3.81
C PHE A 47 -6.71 8.28 2.84
N SER A 48 -5.44 8.49 2.53
CA SER A 48 -4.68 7.61 1.64
C SER A 48 -4.45 6.23 2.25
N TYR A 49 -4.27 6.15 3.56
CA TYR A 49 -4.21 4.88 4.29
C TYR A 49 -5.52 4.10 4.22
N LEU A 50 -6.67 4.78 4.35
CA LEU A 50 -7.98 4.13 4.17
C LEU A 50 -8.15 3.55 2.77
N LEU A 51 -7.72 4.29 1.73
CA LEU A 51 -7.71 3.79 0.35
C LEU A 51 -6.76 2.60 0.18
N PHE A 52 -5.56 2.65 0.75
CA PHE A 52 -4.57 1.59 0.64
C PHE A 52 -5.04 0.28 1.28
N CYS A 53 -5.54 0.35 2.51
CA CYS A 53 -6.04 -0.82 3.22
C CYS A 53 -7.37 -1.34 2.66
N SER A 54 -7.93 -0.68 1.65
CA SER A 54 -9.29 -0.94 1.16
C SER A 54 -10.28 -0.98 2.32
N ALA A 55 -10.09 -0.07 3.28
CA ALA A 55 -10.95 0.05 4.45
C ALA A 55 -12.38 0.27 3.95
N LEU A 56 -13.35 -0.42 4.55
CA LEU A 56 -14.76 -0.51 4.09
C LEU A 56 -15.04 -1.57 3.02
N THR A 57 -14.08 -2.43 2.69
CA THR A 57 -14.32 -3.62 1.87
C THR A 57 -13.99 -4.90 2.62
N THR A 58 -14.65 -5.99 2.26
CA THR A 58 -14.38 -7.36 2.74
C THR A 58 -13.20 -8.01 2.00
N LEU A 59 -12.62 -7.30 1.03
CA LEU A 59 -11.64 -7.82 0.09
C LEU A 59 -10.34 -7.05 0.19
N TYR A 60 -9.21 -7.74 0.02
CA TYR A 60 -7.92 -7.12 -0.13
C TYR A 60 -7.14 -7.72 -1.28
N ILE A 61 -6.18 -6.95 -1.77
CA ILE A 61 -5.30 -7.35 -2.85
C ILE A 61 -4.01 -7.87 -2.25
N ARG A 62 -3.54 -9.01 -2.78
CA ARG A 62 -2.27 -9.60 -2.39
C ARG A 62 -1.42 -9.89 -3.63
N LEU A 63 -0.17 -9.46 -3.61
CA LEU A 63 0.78 -9.81 -4.66
C LEU A 63 1.23 -11.29 -4.54
N PRO A 64 1.51 -11.97 -5.66
CA PRO A 64 2.20 -13.26 -5.68
C PRO A 64 3.51 -13.20 -4.90
N ALA A 65 3.95 -14.37 -4.42
CA ALA A 65 5.14 -14.44 -3.59
C ALA A 65 6.39 -13.94 -4.32
N GLU A 66 6.53 -14.18 -5.62
CA GLU A 66 7.66 -13.66 -6.41
C GLU A 66 7.60 -12.15 -6.60
N GLU A 67 6.39 -11.57 -6.66
CA GLU A 67 6.17 -10.14 -6.91
C GLU A 67 6.28 -9.28 -5.64
N MET A 68 6.21 -9.87 -4.45
CA MET A 68 6.40 -9.12 -3.20
C MET A 68 7.79 -8.44 -3.16
N PRO A 69 7.91 -7.22 -2.59
CA PRO A 69 9.14 -6.45 -2.65
C PRO A 69 10.34 -7.14 -1.99
N PHE A 70 10.10 -7.85 -0.90
CA PHE A 70 11.14 -8.51 -0.12
C PHE A 70 11.29 -10.01 -0.47
N SER A 71 10.76 -10.42 -1.61
CA SER A 71 11.00 -11.75 -2.17
C SER A 71 12.33 -11.76 -2.89
N GLY A 72 13.39 -12.16 -2.17
CA GLY A 72 14.76 -12.11 -2.66
C GLY A 72 15.33 -10.69 -2.75
N VAL A 73 16.41 -10.54 -3.54
CA VAL A 73 17.11 -9.26 -3.73
C VAL A 73 16.66 -8.65 -5.05
N LYS A 74 15.90 -7.55 -4.98
CA LYS A 74 15.42 -6.82 -6.16
C LYS A 74 16.15 -5.49 -6.30
N PHE A 75 16.52 -5.13 -7.54
CA PHE A 75 17.31 -3.93 -7.81
C PHE A 75 16.64 -2.65 -7.30
N TYR A 76 15.33 -2.47 -7.53
CA TYR A 76 14.61 -1.27 -7.08
C TYR A 76 14.58 -1.12 -5.56
N VAL A 77 14.56 -2.23 -4.81
CA VAL A 77 14.60 -2.20 -3.34
C VAL A 77 15.96 -1.68 -2.87
N VAL A 78 17.05 -2.17 -3.47
CA VAL A 78 18.41 -1.67 -3.19
C VAL A 78 18.52 -0.19 -3.54
N PHE A 79 18.02 0.21 -4.71
CA PHE A 79 17.98 1.61 -5.14
C PHE A 79 17.25 2.50 -4.13
N PHE A 80 16.03 2.12 -3.73
CA PHE A 80 15.28 2.88 -2.73
C PHE A 80 15.97 2.91 -1.38
N ALA A 81 16.61 1.81 -0.95
CA ALA A 81 17.34 1.79 0.31
C ALA A 81 18.51 2.80 0.30
N VAL A 82 19.30 2.82 -0.78
CA VAL A 82 20.42 3.77 -0.94
C VAL A 82 19.91 5.21 -0.99
N PHE A 83 18.83 5.47 -1.73
CA PHE A 83 18.23 6.80 -1.80
C PHE A 83 17.75 7.28 -0.42
N HIS A 84 16.98 6.46 0.30
CA HIS A 84 16.46 6.82 1.62
C HIS A 84 17.58 6.98 2.65
N LEU A 85 18.67 6.19 2.56
CA LEU A 85 19.85 6.37 3.39
C LEU A 85 20.52 7.72 3.15
N GLY A 86 20.68 8.14 1.89
CA GLY A 86 21.21 9.46 1.55
C GLY A 86 20.35 10.60 2.12
N VAL A 87 19.03 10.46 2.04
CA VAL A 87 18.08 11.42 2.61
C VAL A 87 18.17 11.45 4.14
N ALA A 88 18.33 10.30 4.80
CA ALA A 88 18.52 10.23 6.25
C ALA A 88 19.76 11.02 6.69
N VAL A 89 20.90 10.81 6.02
CA VAL A 89 22.12 11.57 6.29
C VAL A 89 21.89 13.07 6.07
N ALA A 90 21.22 13.46 4.99
CA ALA A 90 20.90 14.87 4.73
C ALA A 90 20.03 15.47 5.85
N THR A 91 18.99 14.76 6.32
CA THR A 91 18.09 15.27 7.38
C THR A 91 18.81 15.52 8.72
N VAL A 92 19.85 14.74 9.04
CA VAL A 92 20.69 14.98 10.22
C VAL A 92 21.43 16.32 10.14
N HIS A 93 21.81 16.75 8.94
CA HIS A 93 22.49 18.02 8.73
C HIS A 93 21.53 19.21 8.53
N LEU A 94 20.31 18.96 8.06
CA LEU A 94 19.36 20.02 7.71
C LEU A 94 18.42 20.45 8.86
N SER A 95 18.17 19.59 9.85
CA SER A 95 17.14 19.85 10.86
C SER A 95 17.59 19.48 12.27
N ASN A 96 17.21 20.31 13.24
CA ASN A 96 17.43 20.04 14.66
C ASN A 96 16.51 18.92 15.19
N ARG A 97 15.46 18.58 14.44
CA ARG A 97 14.50 17.50 14.75
C ARG A 97 14.90 16.17 14.12
N TRP A 98 16.19 16.01 13.80
CA TRP A 98 16.74 14.81 13.16
C TRP A 98 16.29 13.47 13.80
N PRO A 99 16.04 13.31 15.12
CA PRO A 99 15.64 12.02 15.66
C PRO A 99 14.27 11.52 15.16
N ILE A 100 13.42 12.42 14.66
CA ILE A 100 12.07 12.08 14.20
C ILE A 100 12.08 11.61 12.73
N PHE A 101 12.99 12.13 11.90
CA PHE A 101 13.02 11.84 10.45
C PHE A 101 13.30 10.38 10.09
N PRO A 102 14.16 9.62 10.80
CA PRO A 102 14.39 8.21 10.50
C PRO A 102 13.10 7.38 10.47
N MET A 103 12.14 7.66 11.36
CA MET A 103 10.85 6.96 11.36
C MET A 103 10.08 7.21 10.05
N PHE A 104 9.98 8.46 9.62
CA PHE A 104 9.30 8.83 8.37
C PHE A 104 10.03 8.29 7.14
N ILE A 105 11.35 8.31 7.15
CA ILE A 105 12.18 7.81 6.04
C ILE A 105 12.06 6.30 5.90
N ILE A 106 12.15 5.56 7.00
CA ILE A 106 11.96 4.09 7.00
C ILE A 106 10.54 3.76 6.53
N PHE A 107 9.54 4.48 7.02
CA PHE A 107 8.15 4.28 6.58
C PHE A 107 7.99 4.54 5.08
N SER A 108 8.53 5.67 4.58
CA SER A 108 8.56 6.00 3.15
C SER A 108 9.27 4.93 2.31
N PHE A 109 10.35 4.33 2.82
CA PHE A 109 11.07 3.27 2.11
C PHE A 109 10.17 2.07 1.81
N PHE A 110 9.44 1.59 2.83
CA PHE A 110 8.50 0.48 2.65
C PHE A 110 7.38 0.86 1.67
N LEU A 111 6.81 2.05 1.82
CA LEU A 111 5.77 2.54 0.91
C LEU A 111 6.23 2.61 -0.55
N CYS A 112 7.45 3.09 -0.81
CA CYS A 112 8.02 3.14 -2.16
C CYS A 112 8.23 1.75 -2.75
N CYS A 113 8.69 0.79 -1.94
CA CYS A 113 8.86 -0.60 -2.38
C CYS A 113 7.51 -1.24 -2.72
N ASP A 114 6.51 -1.06 -1.86
CA ASP A 114 5.15 -1.57 -2.08
C ASP A 114 4.51 -0.91 -3.30
N PHE A 115 4.64 0.42 -3.44
CA PHE A 115 4.14 1.18 -4.57
C PHE A 115 4.73 0.71 -5.90
N TYR A 116 6.06 0.55 -5.95
CA TYR A 116 6.74 0.05 -7.14
C TYR A 116 6.26 -1.36 -7.49
N SER A 117 6.19 -2.26 -6.50
CA SER A 117 5.69 -3.62 -6.72
C SER A 117 4.26 -3.61 -7.25
N CYS A 118 3.40 -2.71 -6.75
CA CYS A 118 2.01 -2.59 -7.23
C CYS A 118 1.89 -1.94 -8.61
N LEU A 119 2.83 -1.07 -9.01
CA LEU A 119 2.80 -0.48 -10.35
C LEU A 119 3.16 -1.52 -11.42
N PHE A 120 4.19 -2.32 -11.13
CA PHE A 120 4.82 -3.24 -12.08
C PHE A 120 4.41 -4.71 -11.91
N ALA A 121 3.51 -5.02 -10.96
CA ALA A 121 3.01 -6.38 -10.83
C ALA A 121 2.13 -6.79 -12.01
N ASP A 122 2.52 -7.88 -12.65
CA ASP A 122 1.84 -8.51 -13.78
C ASP A 122 0.50 -9.11 -13.37
N CYS A 123 0.43 -9.61 -12.15
CA CYS A 123 -0.78 -10.19 -11.59
C CYS A 123 -0.90 -9.98 -10.08
N TYR A 124 -2.13 -10.13 -9.59
CA TYR A 124 -2.46 -10.06 -8.17
C TYR A 124 -3.55 -11.06 -7.82
N MET A 125 -3.67 -11.38 -6.54
CA MET A 125 -4.73 -12.20 -5.98
C MET A 125 -5.74 -11.32 -5.27
N LEU A 126 -7.03 -11.54 -5.54
CA LEU A 126 -8.12 -10.92 -4.78
C LEU A 126 -8.53 -11.88 -3.66
N CYS A 127 -8.40 -11.42 -2.42
CA CYS A 127 -8.55 -12.23 -1.22
C CYS A 127 -9.63 -11.69 -0.29
N VAL A 128 -10.30 -12.56 0.47
CA VAL A 128 -11.23 -12.16 1.54
C VAL A 128 -10.47 -11.83 2.82
N HIS A 129 -10.78 -10.70 3.46
CA HIS A 129 -10.32 -10.39 4.81
C HIS A 129 -10.81 -11.45 5.81
N ARG A 130 -9.88 -12.08 6.52
CA ARG A 130 -10.19 -13.02 7.61
C ARG A 130 -9.48 -12.60 8.89
N ALA A 131 -10.22 -12.60 10.00
CA ALA A 131 -9.68 -12.26 11.31
C ALA A 131 -8.68 -13.29 11.84
N PHE A 132 -8.81 -14.57 11.46
CA PHE A 132 -8.02 -15.66 12.03
C PHE A 132 -7.29 -16.49 10.97
N LYS A 133 -6.03 -16.85 11.26
CA LYS A 133 -5.21 -17.72 10.42
C LYS A 133 -5.77 -19.14 10.28
N SER A 134 -6.42 -19.66 11.33
CA SER A 134 -7.11 -20.96 11.29
C SER A 134 -8.19 -20.96 10.21
N SER A 135 -8.97 -19.88 10.13
CA SER A 135 -10.01 -19.70 9.13
C SER A 135 -9.48 -19.75 7.70
N MET A 136 -8.24 -19.31 7.43
CA MET A 136 -7.62 -19.41 6.09
C MET A 136 -7.44 -20.86 5.64
N LYS A 137 -7.30 -21.82 6.57
CA LYS A 137 -7.11 -23.24 6.27
C LYS A 137 -8.42 -24.04 6.24
N THR A 138 -9.43 -23.59 6.98
CA THR A 138 -10.64 -24.39 7.24
C THR A 138 -11.88 -23.93 6.49
N ILE A 139 -11.94 -22.66 6.07
CA ILE A 139 -13.11 -22.09 5.40
C ILE A 139 -12.80 -21.90 3.91
N GLN A 140 -13.68 -22.29 3.01
CA GLN A 140 -13.50 -22.01 1.57
C GLN A 140 -13.76 -20.52 1.25
N PRO A 141 -12.99 -19.90 0.33
CA PRO A 141 -11.83 -20.46 -0.36
C PRO A 141 -10.62 -20.64 0.56
N ILE A 142 -9.88 -21.73 0.36
CA ILE A 142 -8.63 -22.01 1.09
C ILE A 142 -7.62 -20.90 0.74
N ASP A 143 -6.86 -20.44 1.75
CA ASP A 143 -5.98 -19.27 1.69
C ASP A 143 -6.68 -17.94 1.40
N GLY A 144 -8.02 -17.93 1.41
CA GLY A 144 -8.84 -16.73 1.21
C GLY A 144 -8.83 -16.19 -0.22
N ILE A 145 -8.15 -16.85 -1.17
CA ILE A 145 -8.00 -16.40 -2.56
C ILE A 145 -9.29 -16.70 -3.32
N ILE A 146 -9.93 -15.66 -3.85
CA ILE A 146 -11.16 -15.78 -4.64
C ILE A 146 -10.83 -15.84 -6.13
N TYR A 147 -10.02 -14.88 -6.59
CA TYR A 147 -9.65 -14.74 -8.00
C TYR A 147 -8.15 -14.49 -8.14
N LYS A 148 -7.55 -15.06 -9.18
CA LYS A 148 -6.23 -14.68 -9.68
C LYS A 148 -6.44 -13.73 -10.84
N VAL A 149 -5.89 -12.52 -10.73
CA VAL A 149 -6.19 -11.43 -11.64
C VAL A 149 -4.91 -11.00 -12.36
N ALA A 150 -4.93 -11.02 -13.69
CA ALA A 150 -3.87 -10.49 -14.53
C ALA A 150 -4.15 -9.01 -14.86
N VAL A 151 -3.13 -8.16 -14.80
CA VAL A 151 -3.28 -6.73 -15.09
C VAL A 151 -3.12 -6.52 -16.59
N ARG A 152 -4.20 -6.11 -17.29
CA ARG A 152 -4.18 -6.00 -18.76
C ARG A 152 -3.15 -5.00 -19.26
N ARG A 153 -2.91 -3.90 -18.53
CA ARG A 153 -1.97 -2.84 -18.94
C ARG A 153 -0.53 -3.33 -19.16
N ILE A 154 -0.13 -4.44 -18.53
CA ILE A 154 1.20 -5.03 -18.70
C ILE A 154 1.18 -6.12 -19.79
N HIS A 155 0.04 -6.80 -19.95
CA HIS A 155 -0.16 -7.84 -20.95
C HIS A 155 -0.68 -7.31 -22.30
N VAL A 156 -0.68 -5.99 -22.55
CA VAL A 156 -1.15 -5.42 -23.83
C VAL A 156 -0.40 -6.02 -25.02
N GLU A 157 0.86 -6.39 -24.84
CA GLU A 157 1.68 -7.08 -25.85
C GLU A 157 1.51 -8.61 -25.85
N ALA A 158 1.07 -9.21 -24.73
CA ALA A 158 0.89 -10.64 -24.56
C ALA A 158 -0.59 -11.03 -24.76
N LYS A 159 -0.94 -11.53 -25.95
CA LYS A 159 -2.29 -12.03 -26.30
C LYS A 159 -2.80 -13.23 -25.47
N GLN A 160 -2.08 -13.66 -24.43
CA GLN A 160 -2.40 -14.85 -23.65
C GLN A 160 -2.37 -14.55 -22.15
N LEU A 161 -3.35 -15.11 -21.44
CA LEU A 161 -3.37 -15.16 -19.98
C LEU A 161 -2.10 -15.88 -19.48
N PRO A 162 -1.53 -15.44 -18.35
CA PRO A 162 -0.30 -16.06 -17.82
C PRO A 162 -0.45 -17.57 -17.62
N GLN A 163 -1.62 -18.03 -17.15
CA GLN A 163 -1.96 -19.43 -16.86
C GLN A 163 -3.49 -19.65 -16.84
N ASP A 164 -3.93 -20.92 -16.89
CA ASP A 164 -5.31 -21.31 -16.66
C ASP A 164 -5.85 -20.82 -15.30
N GLY A 165 -7.04 -20.21 -15.31
CA GLY A 165 -7.73 -19.70 -14.12
C GLY A 165 -7.41 -18.25 -13.73
N PHE A 166 -6.61 -17.53 -14.51
CA PHE A 166 -6.50 -16.07 -14.40
C PHE A 166 -7.65 -15.38 -15.15
N MET A 167 -8.07 -14.22 -14.63
CA MET A 167 -9.00 -13.31 -15.29
C MET A 167 -8.36 -11.94 -15.44
N PHE A 168 -8.67 -11.18 -16.50
CA PHE A 168 -8.19 -9.81 -16.61
C PHE A 168 -8.92 -8.88 -15.65
N ASP A 169 -8.24 -7.83 -15.20
CA ASP A 169 -8.75 -6.87 -14.23
C ASP A 169 -9.96 -6.05 -14.71
N ASP A 170 -10.11 -5.86 -16.02
CA ASP A 170 -11.24 -5.18 -16.66
C ASP A 170 -12.45 -6.09 -16.95
N GLU A 171 -12.21 -7.41 -17.02
CA GLU A 171 -13.25 -8.43 -17.23
C GLU A 171 -13.79 -9.00 -15.91
N LEU A 172 -13.16 -8.66 -14.79
CA LEU A 172 -13.48 -9.21 -13.47
C LEU A 172 -14.85 -8.74 -12.97
N GLN A 173 -15.85 -9.64 -13.02
CA GLN A 173 -17.12 -9.48 -12.32
C GLN A 173 -17.06 -10.19 -10.97
N ILE A 174 -17.10 -9.42 -9.88
CA ILE A 174 -17.03 -9.95 -8.52
C ILE A 174 -18.44 -10.38 -8.11
N ASP A 175 -18.61 -11.64 -7.68
CA ASP A 175 -19.90 -12.11 -7.15
C ASP A 175 -20.32 -11.29 -5.91
N ASP A 176 -21.58 -10.83 -5.87
CA ASP A 176 -22.15 -10.02 -4.78
C ASP A 176 -21.96 -10.65 -3.39
N LYS A 177 -21.98 -11.99 -3.31
CA LYS A 177 -21.75 -12.75 -2.06
C LYS A 177 -20.41 -12.42 -1.37
N TRP A 178 -19.43 -11.91 -2.12
CA TRP A 178 -18.13 -11.52 -1.59
C TRP A 178 -18.07 -10.06 -1.18
N LEU A 179 -18.96 -9.23 -1.71
CA LEU A 179 -19.08 -7.80 -1.42
C LEU A 179 -19.95 -7.53 -0.18
N GLU A 180 -20.85 -8.46 0.16
CA GLU A 180 -21.69 -8.35 1.34
C GLU A 180 -20.87 -8.47 2.63
N TYR A 181 -20.91 -7.41 3.44
CA TYR A 181 -20.46 -7.47 4.83
C TYR A 181 -21.42 -8.38 5.61
N LYS A 182 -21.03 -9.64 5.84
CA LYS A 182 -21.82 -10.55 6.69
C LYS A 182 -21.96 -9.96 8.09
N LYS A 183 -23.15 -9.40 8.38
CA LYS A 183 -23.58 -8.96 9.71
C LYS A 183 -23.63 -10.11 10.74
N ASP A 184 -23.53 -11.36 10.32
CA ASP A 184 -23.79 -12.55 11.15
C ASP A 184 -22.66 -12.94 12.13
N LYS A 185 -21.72 -12.04 12.46
CA LYS A 185 -20.67 -12.32 13.46
C LYS A 185 -20.56 -11.31 14.60
N GLU A 186 -21.53 -10.42 14.77
CA GLU A 186 -21.60 -9.60 15.99
C GLU A 186 -22.11 -10.39 17.22
N SER A 187 -22.65 -11.60 17.06
CA SER A 187 -23.11 -12.42 18.19
C SER A 187 -22.00 -13.15 18.97
N PHE A 188 -20.75 -13.11 18.52
CA PHE A 188 -19.64 -13.82 19.17
C PHE A 188 -18.64 -12.91 19.91
N PHE A 189 -18.87 -11.60 19.91
CA PHE A 189 -17.98 -10.63 20.57
C PHE A 189 -18.40 -10.26 22.01
N TRP A 190 -19.53 -10.80 22.49
CA TRP A 190 -20.06 -10.58 23.85
C TRP A 190 -20.47 -11.88 24.57
N SER A 191 -19.70 -12.96 24.43
CA SER A 191 -19.86 -14.18 25.25
C SER A 191 -18.52 -14.67 25.79
#